data_AF-M0I458-F1
#
_entry.id   AF-M0I458-F1
#
_cell.length_a   1.000
_cell.length_b   1.000
_cell.length_c   1.000
_cell.angle_alpha   90.00
_cell.angle_beta   90.00
_cell.angle_gamma   90.00
#
_symmetry.space_group_name_H-M   'P 1'
#
loop_
_entity.id
_entity.type
_entity.pdbx_description
1 polymer ?
#
loop_
_entity_poly.entity_id
_entity_poly.type
_entity_poly.pdbx_seq_one_letter_code
_entity_poly.pdbx_strand_id
1 'polypeptide(L)'
;MQPLEIDSGDRHARYSAFCHDISGALFEALAETGHRVVESAAMETYLTLTEVVEDHDNFCLTMLWSLMSELDVRLSQAEQTTVIETAASFFAPRTTPNPVGVTLRTLQSVGFIDGFSMRSVCETDERRAGADPPETAGETWELTVGQYALAERTGRIPTLPVAVCLRRCAPEFGVRFIGGEALSDGRWRLRVQLVPGGDSAGLVSVEAIENRWLNDTGASQQL
;
A
#
# COMPACT_ATOMS: atom_id res chain seq x y z
N MET A 1 -26.64 13.83 21.24
CA MET A 1 -25.62 12.76 21.13
C MET A 1 -24.58 13.26 20.15
N GLN A 2 -23.58 14.01 20.65
CA GLN A 2 -22.46 14.47 19.81
C GLN A 2 -21.61 13.26 19.41
N PRO A 3 -21.10 13.19 18.18
CA PRO A 3 -20.09 12.20 17.81
C PRO A 3 -18.89 12.39 18.73
N LEU A 4 -18.39 11.31 19.33
CA LEU A 4 -17.09 11.34 20.00
C LEU A 4 -16.06 11.78 18.96
N GLU A 5 -15.55 13.00 19.09
CA GLU A 5 -14.33 13.42 18.41
C GLU A 5 -13.29 12.36 18.75
N ILE A 6 -12.82 11.64 17.73
CA ILE A 6 -11.68 10.74 17.89
C ILE A 6 -10.52 11.64 18.28
N ASP A 7 -10.05 11.51 19.51
CA ASP A 7 -8.91 12.29 19.98
C ASP A 7 -7.72 12.06 19.04
N SER A 8 -7.12 13.16 18.60
CA SER A 8 -5.91 13.16 17.77
C SER A 8 -4.80 12.26 18.34
N GLY A 9 -4.67 12.19 19.67
CA GLY A 9 -3.72 11.30 20.34
C GLY A 9 -4.04 9.82 20.17
N ASP A 10 -5.32 9.45 20.18
CA ASP A 10 -5.78 8.07 19.97
C ASP A 10 -5.62 7.63 18.50
N ARG A 11 -5.77 8.57 17.55
CA ARG A 11 -5.44 8.32 16.14
C ARG A 11 -3.94 8.09 15.94
N HIS A 12 -3.09 8.95 16.50
CA HIS A 12 -1.64 8.82 16.38
C HIS A 12 -1.13 7.49 16.97
N ALA A 13 -1.61 7.10 18.15
CA ALA A 13 -1.21 5.85 18.78
C ALA A 13 -1.53 4.62 17.91
N ARG A 14 -2.72 4.56 17.31
CA ARG A 14 -3.09 3.46 16.38
C ARG A 14 -2.23 3.44 15.13
N TYR A 15 -1.96 4.62 14.57
CA TYR A 15 -1.12 4.78 13.39
C TYR A 15 0.31 4.30 13.64
N SER A 16 0.90 4.73 14.74
CA SER A 16 2.25 4.35 15.16
C SER A 16 2.35 2.85 15.43
N ALA A 17 1.38 2.28 16.15
CA ALA A 17 1.30 0.84 16.38
C ALA A 17 1.22 0.04 15.07
N PHE A 18 0.40 0.49 14.11
CA PHE A 18 0.33 -0.16 12.80
C PHE A 18 1.68 -0.13 12.06
N CYS A 19 2.36 1.02 12.02
CA CYS A 19 3.67 1.14 11.38
C CYS A 19 4.71 0.24 12.06
N HIS A 20 4.70 0.19 13.39
CA HIS A 20 5.58 -0.66 14.18
C HIS A 20 5.34 -2.14 13.88
N ASP A 21 4.08 -2.59 13.90
CA ASP A 21 3.71 -3.98 13.63
C ASP A 21 4.14 -4.43 12.23
N ILE A 22 3.89 -3.61 11.20
CA ILE A 22 4.30 -3.91 9.83
C ILE A 22 5.83 -3.92 9.72
N SER A 23 6.53 -2.94 10.30
CA SER A 23 7.99 -2.88 10.26
C SER A 23 8.63 -4.07 10.97
N GLY A 24 8.13 -4.44 12.16
CA GLY A 24 8.59 -5.60 12.90
C GLY A 24 8.39 -6.90 12.13
N ALA A 25 7.21 -7.10 11.53
CA ALA A 25 6.95 -8.27 10.70
C ALA A 25 7.87 -8.36 9.47
N LEU A 26 8.22 -7.22 8.86
CA LEU A 26 9.15 -7.16 7.73
C LEU A 26 10.58 -7.47 8.16
N PHE A 27 11.06 -6.94 9.29
CA PHE A 27 12.38 -7.28 9.81
C PHE A 27 12.49 -8.77 10.16
N GLU A 28 11.49 -9.32 10.84
CA GLU A 28 11.43 -10.75 11.13
C GLU A 28 11.44 -11.57 9.83
N ALA A 29 10.69 -11.13 8.81
CA ALA A 29 10.64 -11.81 7.52
C ALA A 29 11.98 -11.75 6.78
N LEU A 30 12.66 -10.60 6.80
CA LEU A 30 14.01 -10.45 6.24
C LEU A 30 15.01 -11.36 6.94
N ALA A 31 14.91 -11.53 8.26
CA ALA A 31 15.74 -12.45 9.01
C ALA A 31 15.47 -13.91 8.62
N GLU A 32 14.21 -14.33 8.61
CA GLU A 32 13.77 -15.70 8.27
C GLU A 32 14.13 -16.09 6.83
N THR A 33 14.06 -15.14 5.90
CA THR A 33 14.37 -15.34 4.48
C THR A 33 15.85 -15.12 4.13
N GLY A 34 16.69 -14.75 5.10
CA GLY A 34 18.15 -14.63 4.92
C GLY A 34 18.63 -13.32 4.30
N HIS A 35 17.81 -12.27 4.30
CA HIS A 35 18.10 -10.96 3.69
C HIS A 35 18.70 -9.93 4.68
N ARG A 36 19.67 -10.36 5.50
CA ARG A 36 20.32 -9.51 6.53
C ARG A 36 20.97 -8.22 5.98
N VAL A 37 21.43 -8.25 4.73
CA VAL A 37 21.99 -7.06 4.06
C VAL A 37 20.93 -5.98 3.89
N VAL A 38 19.69 -6.37 3.56
CA VAL A 38 18.57 -5.44 3.39
C VAL A 38 18.12 -4.89 4.75
N GLU A 39 18.05 -5.74 5.78
CA GLU A 39 17.77 -5.32 7.16
C GLU A 39 18.77 -4.25 7.62
N SER A 40 20.07 -4.51 7.46
CA SER A 40 21.13 -3.59 7.90
C SER A 40 21.04 -2.25 7.16
N ALA A 41 20.83 -2.31 5.85
CA ALA A 41 20.75 -1.11 5.02
C ALA A 41 19.46 -0.29 5.27
N ALA A 42 18.35 -0.94 5.63
CA ALA A 42 17.13 -0.27 6.10
C ALA A 42 17.36 0.47 7.42
N MET A 43 18.08 -0.13 8.37
CA MET A 43 18.44 0.55 9.62
C MET A 43 19.39 1.73 9.40
N GLU A 44 20.40 1.59 8.55
CA GLU A 44 21.32 2.68 8.20
C GLU A 44 20.59 3.85 7.52
N THR A 45 19.70 3.52 6.57
CA THR A 45 18.84 4.49 5.88
C THR A 45 17.93 5.20 6.88
N TYR A 46 17.28 4.45 7.78
CA TYR A 46 16.44 5.00 8.84
C TYR A 46 17.23 5.97 9.73
N LEU A 47 18.39 5.56 10.25
CA LEU A 47 19.22 6.40 11.12
C LEU A 47 19.58 7.71 10.43
N THR A 48 20.02 7.63 9.17
CA THR A 48 20.35 8.81 8.34
C THR A 48 19.17 9.77 8.21
N LEU A 49 17.96 9.25 7.99
CA LEU A 49 16.76 10.09 7.87
C LEU A 49 16.33 10.68 9.21
N THR A 50 16.45 9.91 10.30
CA THR A 50 16.04 10.40 11.62
C THR A 50 16.91 11.55 12.13
N GLU A 51 18.14 11.70 11.65
CA GLU A 51 18.97 12.87 11.94
C GLU A 51 18.36 14.19 11.44
N VAL A 52 17.48 14.14 10.43
CA VAL A 52 16.83 15.31 9.82
C VAL A 52 15.33 15.40 10.07
N VAL A 53 14.72 14.38 10.67
CA VAL A 53 13.28 14.39 11.01
C VAL A 53 13.10 15.03 12.38
N GLU A 54 12.52 16.23 12.39
CA GLU A 54 12.26 16.98 13.63
C GLU A 54 11.04 16.45 14.41
N ASP A 55 10.08 15.87 13.69
CA ASP A 55 8.84 15.35 14.25
C ASP A 55 8.97 13.85 14.60
N HIS A 56 8.99 13.56 15.89
CA HIS A 56 9.12 12.21 16.44
C HIS A 56 7.95 11.31 16.02
N ASP A 57 6.78 11.90 15.75
CA ASP A 57 5.59 11.18 15.32
C ASP A 57 5.78 10.52 13.94
N ASN A 58 6.81 10.93 13.20
CA ASN A 58 7.16 10.39 11.89
C ASN A 58 8.26 9.31 11.91
N PHE A 59 8.82 8.94 13.06
CA PHE A 59 9.89 7.93 13.09
C PHE A 59 9.42 6.55 12.61
N CYS A 60 8.26 6.07 13.05
CA CYS A 60 7.75 4.78 12.58
C CYS A 60 7.42 4.79 11.07
N LEU A 61 6.94 5.92 10.56
CA LEU A 61 6.73 6.11 9.12
C LEU A 61 8.05 6.13 8.36
N THR A 62 9.06 6.79 8.91
CA THR A 62 10.42 6.88 8.36
C THR A 62 11.08 5.50 8.31
N MET A 63 10.87 4.66 9.31
CA MET A 63 11.33 3.27 9.30
C MET A 63 10.68 2.48 8.17
N LEU A 64 9.35 2.55 8.06
CA LEU A 64 8.61 1.86 7.02
C LEU A 64 9.04 2.32 5.61
N TRP A 65 9.27 3.61 5.43
CA TRP A 65 9.84 4.17 4.20
C TRP A 65 11.24 3.62 3.91
N SER A 66 12.09 3.51 4.93
CA SER A 66 13.45 2.98 4.79
C SER A 66 13.42 1.51 4.35
N LEU A 67 12.59 0.68 4.98
CA LEU A 67 12.37 -0.70 4.55
C LEU A 67 11.90 -0.76 3.10
N MET A 68 10.93 0.05 2.72
CA MET A 68 10.43 0.11 1.36
C MET A 68 11.50 0.47 0.34
N SER A 69 12.25 1.55 0.58
CA SER A 69 13.33 1.99 -0.30
C SER A 69 14.35 0.86 -0.51
N GLU A 70 14.73 0.19 0.58
CA GLU A 70 15.80 -0.80 0.53
C GLU A 70 15.34 -2.13 -0.08
N LEU A 71 14.08 -2.53 0.16
CA LEU A 71 13.45 -3.65 -0.54
C LEU A 71 13.33 -3.40 -2.04
N ASP A 72 12.96 -2.19 -2.46
CA ASP A 72 12.80 -1.81 -3.87
C ASP A 72 14.14 -1.85 -4.60
N VAL A 73 15.22 -1.40 -3.95
CA VAL A 73 16.57 -1.33 -4.54
C VAL A 73 17.28 -2.68 -4.55
N ARG A 74 17.09 -3.52 -3.52
CA ARG A 74 17.98 -4.68 -3.28
C ARG A 74 17.35 -6.03 -3.57
N LEU A 75 16.03 -6.13 -3.55
CA LEU A 75 15.34 -7.40 -3.78
C LEU A 75 14.71 -7.44 -5.16
N SER A 76 14.85 -8.58 -5.82
CA SER A 76 14.04 -8.92 -6.98
C SER A 76 12.56 -9.06 -6.61
N GLN A 77 11.68 -9.01 -7.60
CA GLN A 77 10.23 -9.16 -7.38
C GLN A 77 9.85 -10.49 -6.70
N ALA A 78 10.57 -11.57 -7.02
CA ALA A 78 10.34 -12.87 -6.38
C ALA A 78 10.73 -12.83 -4.90
N GLU A 79 11.89 -12.26 -4.56
CA GLU A 79 12.35 -12.10 -3.17
C GLU A 79 11.41 -11.17 -2.39
N GLN A 80 10.98 -10.05 -2.97
CA GLN A 80 9.97 -9.17 -2.37
C GLN A 80 8.68 -9.92 -2.06
N THR A 81 8.22 -10.77 -2.98
CA THR A 81 7.02 -11.60 -2.78
C THR A 81 7.22 -12.54 -1.60
N THR A 82 8.32 -13.27 -1.56
CA THR A 82 8.63 -14.18 -0.44
C THR A 82 8.69 -13.43 0.90
N VAL A 83 9.37 -12.30 0.98
CA VAL A 83 9.45 -11.50 2.21
C VAL A 83 8.07 -11.03 2.66
N ILE A 84 7.23 -10.53 1.74
CA ILE A 84 5.93 -9.95 2.07
C ILE A 84 4.91 -11.03 2.47
N GLU A 85 4.99 -12.21 1.84
CA GLU A 85 4.20 -13.38 2.24
C GLU A 85 4.59 -13.87 3.64
N THR A 86 5.89 -13.99 3.90
CA THR A 86 6.41 -14.35 5.23
C THR A 86 5.97 -13.31 6.27
N ALA A 87 6.13 -12.02 6.00
CA ALA A 87 5.69 -10.95 6.90
C ALA A 87 4.17 -11.01 7.19
N ALA A 88 3.36 -11.24 6.15
CA ALA A 88 1.91 -11.39 6.31
C ALA A 88 1.53 -12.60 7.17
N SER A 89 2.33 -13.68 7.13
CA SER A 89 2.09 -14.91 7.88
C SER A 89 2.28 -14.76 9.41
N PHE A 90 3.03 -13.76 9.86
CA PHE A 90 3.18 -13.47 11.29
C PHE A 90 1.94 -12.85 11.92
N PHE A 91 1.00 -12.39 11.10
CA PHE A 91 -0.28 -11.90 11.57
C PHE A 91 -1.33 -13.02 11.57
N ALA A 92 -2.23 -12.97 12.55
CA ALA A 92 -3.41 -13.84 12.54
C ALA A 92 -4.18 -13.69 11.21
N PRO A 93 -4.46 -14.80 10.48
CA PRO A 93 -5.16 -14.76 9.20
C PRO A 93 -6.54 -14.11 9.32
N ARG A 94 -6.96 -13.40 8.26
CA ARG A 94 -8.27 -12.72 8.20
C ARG A 94 -8.98 -12.97 6.88
N THR A 95 -9.07 -14.24 6.47
CA THR A 95 -9.75 -14.64 5.22
C THR A 95 -11.15 -14.06 5.14
N THR A 96 -11.48 -13.42 4.03
CA THR A 96 -12.72 -12.69 3.85
C THR A 96 -13.11 -12.67 2.37
N PRO A 97 -14.41 -12.65 2.03
CA PRO A 97 -14.85 -12.50 0.64
C PRO A 97 -14.57 -11.12 0.05
N ASN A 98 -14.15 -10.13 0.85
CA ASN A 98 -13.79 -8.79 0.38
C ASN A 98 -12.48 -8.30 1.03
N PRO A 99 -11.33 -8.87 0.62
CA PRO A 99 -10.02 -8.57 1.22
C PRO A 99 -9.58 -7.13 0.97
N VAL A 100 -9.91 -6.56 -0.20
CA VAL A 100 -9.63 -5.17 -0.55
C VAL A 100 -10.37 -4.21 0.38
N GLY A 101 -11.68 -4.40 0.56
CA GLY A 101 -12.48 -3.56 1.45
C GLY A 101 -12.08 -3.67 2.91
N VAL A 102 -11.72 -4.87 3.40
CA VAL A 102 -11.21 -5.05 4.77
C VAL A 102 -9.86 -4.36 4.96
N THR A 103 -8.98 -4.42 3.97
CA THR A 103 -7.69 -3.74 3.99
C THR A 103 -7.87 -2.22 4.10
N LEU A 104 -8.69 -1.63 3.22
CA LEU A 104 -8.93 -0.18 3.22
C LEU A 104 -9.59 0.32 4.51
N ARG A 105 -10.57 -0.42 5.04
CA ARG A 105 -11.17 -0.10 6.36
C ARG A 105 -10.16 -0.19 7.49
N THR A 106 -9.25 -1.16 7.45
CA THR A 106 -8.18 -1.29 8.46
C THR A 106 -7.27 -0.06 8.40
N LEU A 107 -6.77 0.31 7.21
CA LEU A 107 -5.93 1.49 7.00
C LEU A 107 -6.61 2.79 7.45
N GLN A 108 -7.90 2.96 7.16
CA GLN A 108 -8.64 4.13 7.62
C GLN A 108 -8.80 4.14 9.15
N SER A 109 -9.11 2.99 9.76
CA SER A 109 -9.32 2.91 11.22
C SER A 109 -8.08 3.23 12.05
N VAL A 110 -6.90 2.91 11.52
CA VAL A 110 -5.61 3.25 12.14
C VAL A 110 -5.10 4.63 11.71
N GLY A 111 -5.85 5.36 10.87
CA GLY A 111 -5.49 6.71 10.43
C GLY A 111 -4.37 6.79 9.39
N PHE A 112 -4.04 5.69 8.71
CA PHE A 112 -3.03 5.65 7.64
C PHE A 112 -3.52 6.29 6.33
N ILE A 113 -4.84 6.37 6.17
CA ILE A 113 -5.55 7.11 5.12
C ILE A 113 -6.73 7.84 5.76
N ASP A 114 -7.13 8.98 5.22
CA ASP A 114 -8.30 9.73 5.73
C ASP A 114 -9.63 9.19 5.22
N GLY A 115 -9.63 8.68 4.00
CA GLY A 115 -10.82 8.13 3.36
C GLY A 115 -10.48 7.33 2.13
N PHE A 116 -11.45 6.54 1.67
CA PHE A 116 -11.30 5.75 0.47
C PHE A 116 -12.61 5.57 -0.29
N SER A 117 -12.49 5.31 -1.58
CA SER A 117 -13.53 4.70 -2.40
C SER A 117 -12.92 3.52 -3.17
N MET A 118 -13.70 2.47 -3.40
CA MET A 118 -13.27 1.33 -4.21
C MET A 118 -14.37 0.96 -5.19
N ARG A 119 -13.97 0.54 -6.39
CA ARG A 119 -14.87 -0.07 -7.37
C ARG A 119 -14.20 -1.30 -7.99
N SER A 120 -14.97 -2.36 -8.17
CA SER A 120 -14.53 -3.51 -8.97
C SER A 120 -14.57 -3.09 -10.44
N VAL A 121 -13.54 -3.43 -11.18
CA VAL A 121 -13.38 -3.17 -12.62
C VAL A 121 -13.57 -4.51 -13.31
N CYS A 122 -14.76 -4.73 -13.87
CA CYS A 122 -14.95 -5.86 -14.76
C CYS A 122 -14.13 -5.62 -16.03
N GLU A 123 -13.26 -6.55 -16.42
CA GLU A 123 -12.50 -6.50 -17.70
C GLU A 123 -13.40 -6.62 -18.97
N THR A 124 -14.70 -6.32 -18.84
CA THR A 124 -15.70 -6.49 -19.91
C THR A 124 -15.82 -5.26 -20.82
N ASP A 125 -15.11 -4.16 -20.57
CA ASP A 125 -15.18 -2.96 -21.43
C ASP A 125 -14.36 -3.07 -22.73
N GLU A 126 -13.57 -4.13 -22.94
CA GLU A 126 -12.83 -4.34 -24.20
C GLU A 126 -13.03 -5.71 -24.89
N ARG A 127 -13.78 -6.64 -24.29
CA ARG A 127 -14.05 -7.94 -24.92
C ARG A 127 -15.37 -7.90 -25.68
N ARG A 128 -15.25 -7.96 -27.00
CA ARG A 128 -16.32 -8.38 -27.93
C ARG A 128 -17.17 -9.48 -27.27
N ALA A 129 -18.47 -9.23 -27.18
CA ALA A 129 -19.46 -10.18 -26.71
C ALA A 129 -19.20 -11.60 -27.30
N GLY A 130 -18.97 -12.59 -26.43
CA GLY A 130 -19.01 -14.00 -26.84
C GLY A 130 -17.89 -14.93 -26.34
N ALA A 131 -16.98 -14.50 -25.47
CA ALA A 131 -16.01 -15.42 -24.85
C ALA A 131 -16.28 -15.53 -23.34
N ASP A 132 -16.48 -16.75 -22.85
CA ASP A 132 -16.48 -17.04 -21.41
C ASP A 132 -15.16 -16.54 -20.81
N PRO A 133 -15.20 -15.83 -19.67
CA PRO A 133 -13.97 -15.43 -18.99
C PRO A 133 -13.16 -16.68 -18.66
N PRO A 134 -11.82 -16.66 -18.83
CA PRO A 134 -11.00 -17.77 -18.37
C PRO A 134 -11.23 -17.96 -16.87
N GLU A 135 -11.34 -19.21 -16.42
CA GLU A 135 -11.61 -19.58 -15.00
C GLU A 135 -10.56 -19.01 -14.01
N THR A 136 -9.46 -18.45 -14.52
CA THR A 136 -8.34 -17.81 -13.81
C THR A 136 -8.30 -16.29 -13.91
N ALA A 137 -9.34 -15.65 -14.45
CA ALA A 137 -9.42 -14.19 -14.51
C ALA A 137 -9.46 -13.61 -13.08
N GLY A 138 -8.38 -12.94 -12.67
CA GLY A 138 -8.34 -12.26 -11.38
C GLY A 138 -9.33 -11.11 -11.29
N GLU A 139 -9.72 -10.74 -10.07
CA GLU A 139 -10.58 -9.57 -9.87
C GLU A 139 -9.75 -8.31 -9.74
N THR A 140 -10.06 -7.31 -10.58
CA THR A 140 -9.37 -6.02 -10.60
C THR A 140 -10.20 -4.97 -9.87
N TRP A 141 -9.54 -4.19 -9.03
CA TRP A 141 -10.12 -3.13 -8.23
C TRP A 141 -9.40 -1.81 -8.49
N GLU A 142 -10.19 -0.75 -8.64
CA GLU A 142 -9.67 0.62 -8.62
C GLU A 142 -9.99 1.24 -7.27
N LEU A 143 -8.93 1.65 -6.58
CA LEU A 143 -8.95 2.24 -5.24
C LEU A 143 -8.62 3.72 -5.38
N THR A 144 -9.35 4.58 -4.67
CA THR A 144 -8.94 5.97 -4.46
C THR A 144 -8.80 6.19 -2.96
N VAL A 145 -7.67 6.71 -2.53
CA VAL A 145 -7.36 7.00 -1.12
C VAL A 145 -6.99 8.47 -0.96
N GLY A 146 -7.37 9.08 0.16
CA GLY A 146 -7.01 10.45 0.51
C GLY A 146 -5.94 10.51 1.58
N GLN A 147 -5.02 11.48 1.45
CA GLN A 147 -3.97 11.80 2.43
C GLN A 147 -3.19 10.53 2.83
N TYR A 148 -2.68 9.82 1.81
CA TYR A 148 -1.95 8.58 2.02
C TYR A 148 -0.54 8.88 2.57
N ALA A 149 -0.31 8.53 3.83
CA ALA A 149 0.81 9.03 4.63
C ALA A 149 2.20 8.85 3.99
N LEU A 150 2.42 7.76 3.22
CA LEU A 150 3.71 7.48 2.60
C LEU A 150 3.94 8.19 1.26
N ALA A 151 2.88 8.59 0.56
CA ALA A 151 2.99 9.05 -0.82
C ALA A 151 3.78 10.35 -0.97
N GLU A 152 3.67 11.24 0.02
CA GLU A 152 4.34 12.55 0.02
C GLU A 152 5.87 12.46 0.04
N ARG A 153 6.43 11.30 0.41
CA ARG A 153 7.88 11.13 0.63
C ARG A 153 8.65 10.48 -0.52
N THR A 154 7.97 9.99 -1.57
CA THR A 154 8.59 8.99 -2.46
C THR A 154 8.55 9.31 -3.95
N GLY A 155 7.68 10.22 -4.41
CA GLY A 155 7.43 10.41 -5.86
C GLY A 155 6.87 9.16 -6.58
N ARG A 156 6.62 8.07 -5.84
CA ARG A 156 5.96 6.83 -6.25
C ARG A 156 4.73 6.66 -5.38
N ILE A 157 3.94 5.61 -5.62
CA ILE A 157 2.91 5.22 -4.66
C ILE A 157 3.38 3.97 -3.91
N PRO A 158 3.65 4.14 -2.61
CA PRO A 158 3.91 3.05 -1.67
C PRO A 158 2.77 2.04 -1.65
N THR A 159 3.09 0.75 -1.77
CA THR A 159 2.08 -0.32 -1.76
C THR A 159 2.35 -1.35 -0.66
N LEU A 160 3.55 -1.37 -0.08
CA LEU A 160 3.98 -2.35 0.93
C LEU A 160 2.98 -2.57 2.08
N PRO A 161 2.46 -1.53 2.76
CA PRO A 161 1.54 -1.75 3.88
C PRO A 161 0.20 -2.33 3.41
N VAL A 162 -0.23 -1.96 2.19
CA VAL A 162 -1.45 -2.48 1.55
C VAL A 162 -1.21 -3.94 1.13
N ALA A 163 -0.05 -4.25 0.57
CA ALA A 163 0.35 -5.59 0.14
C ALA A 163 0.34 -6.59 1.30
N VAL A 164 0.99 -6.25 2.43
CA VAL A 164 1.01 -7.10 3.63
C VAL A 164 -0.41 -7.34 4.14
N CYS A 165 -1.25 -6.30 4.19
CA CYS A 165 -2.64 -6.41 4.63
C CYS A 165 -3.49 -7.28 3.68
N LEU A 166 -3.30 -7.15 2.36
CA LEU A 166 -3.98 -7.97 1.36
C LEU A 166 -3.54 -9.43 1.46
N ARG A 167 -2.24 -9.72 1.54
CA ARG A 167 -1.74 -11.10 1.71
C ARG A 167 -2.21 -11.73 3.02
N ARG A 168 -2.36 -10.95 4.09
CA ARG A 168 -2.98 -11.41 5.35
C ARG A 168 -4.47 -11.76 5.19
N CYS A 169 -5.20 -11.03 4.35
CA CYS A 169 -6.64 -11.24 4.14
C CYS A 169 -6.97 -12.27 3.06
N ALA A 170 -6.02 -12.57 2.17
CA ALA A 170 -6.20 -13.39 0.97
C ALA A 170 -4.90 -14.17 0.64
N PRO A 171 -4.38 -15.02 1.54
CA PRO A 171 -3.11 -15.73 1.36
C PRO A 171 -3.07 -16.64 0.12
N GLU A 172 -4.21 -17.05 -0.42
CA GLU A 172 -4.38 -17.90 -1.60
C GLU A 172 -4.34 -17.13 -2.94
N PHE A 173 -4.31 -15.79 -2.91
CA PHE A 173 -4.31 -14.95 -4.11
C PHE A 173 -2.96 -14.23 -4.33
N GLY A 174 -2.45 -14.27 -5.56
CA GLY A 174 -1.42 -13.32 -5.99
C GLY A 174 -1.95 -11.89 -5.98
N VAL A 175 -1.16 -10.95 -5.48
CA VAL A 175 -1.52 -9.52 -5.40
C VAL A 175 -0.69 -8.75 -6.40
N ARG A 176 -1.34 -8.08 -7.35
CA ARG A 176 -0.67 -7.31 -8.39
C ARG A 176 -1.12 -5.85 -8.35
N PHE A 177 -0.22 -4.94 -8.04
CA PHE A 177 -0.45 -3.51 -8.23
C PHE A 177 -0.07 -3.15 -9.66
N ILE A 178 -1.06 -2.75 -10.45
CA ILE A 178 -0.93 -2.54 -11.91
C ILE A 178 -0.40 -1.13 -12.21
N GLY A 179 -0.64 -0.18 -11.33
CA GLY A 179 -0.15 1.19 -11.43
C GLY A 179 -0.88 2.12 -10.50
N GLY A 180 -0.44 3.37 -10.45
CA GLY A 180 -1.13 4.40 -9.72
C GLY A 180 -1.01 5.78 -10.34
N GLU A 181 -1.85 6.68 -9.85
CA GLU A 181 -2.06 8.00 -10.39
C GLU A 181 -2.18 8.99 -9.23
N ALA A 182 -1.41 10.07 -9.29
CA ALA A 182 -1.59 11.20 -8.39
C ALA A 182 -2.81 12.01 -8.84
N LEU A 183 -3.76 12.22 -7.92
CA LEU A 183 -4.93 13.07 -8.13
C LEU A 183 -4.73 14.42 -7.42
N SER A 184 -5.66 15.35 -7.62
CA SER A 184 -5.69 16.60 -6.86
C SER A 184 -5.88 16.36 -5.36
N ASP A 185 -5.43 17.33 -4.55
CA ASP A 185 -5.74 17.44 -3.11
C ASP A 185 -5.17 16.28 -2.26
N GLY A 186 -3.99 15.78 -2.62
CA GLY A 186 -3.31 14.69 -1.90
C GLY A 186 -4.03 13.35 -1.98
N ARG A 187 -4.87 13.17 -3.01
CA ARG A 187 -5.52 11.89 -3.30
C ARG A 187 -4.70 11.07 -4.28
N TRP A 188 -4.84 9.76 -4.17
CA TRP A 188 -4.11 8.81 -4.99
C TRP A 188 -5.06 7.74 -5.49
N ARG A 189 -4.89 7.35 -6.74
CA ARG A 189 -5.60 6.21 -7.32
C ARG A 189 -4.62 5.06 -7.53
N LEU A 190 -5.05 3.86 -7.16
CA LEU A 190 -4.30 2.62 -7.30
C LEU A 190 -5.17 1.59 -8.00
N ARG A 191 -4.57 0.78 -8.87
CA ARG A 191 -5.21 -0.41 -9.43
C ARG A 191 -4.54 -1.65 -8.86
N VAL A 192 -5.35 -2.52 -8.27
CA VAL A 192 -4.90 -3.80 -7.70
C VAL A 192 -5.70 -4.92 -8.31
N GLN A 193 -5.03 -6.03 -8.62
CA GLN A 193 -5.65 -7.26 -9.11
C GLN A 193 -5.31 -8.39 -8.16
N LEU A 194 -6.34 -9.19 -7.82
CA LEU A 194 -6.19 -10.42 -7.04
C LEU A 194 -6.39 -11.61 -7.97
N VAL A 195 -5.35 -12.44 -8.12
CA VAL A 195 -5.35 -13.59 -9.03
C VAL A 195 -5.27 -14.89 -8.22
N PRO A 196 -6.27 -15.79 -8.28
CA PRO A 196 -6.22 -17.06 -7.56
C PRO A 196 -4.97 -17.86 -7.94
N GLY A 197 -4.11 -18.19 -6.97
CA GLY A 197 -2.86 -18.93 -7.21
C GLY A 197 -1.87 -18.27 -8.19
N GLY A 198 -2.06 -16.99 -8.54
CA GLY A 198 -1.22 -16.26 -9.47
C GLY A 198 -0.01 -15.59 -8.81
N ASP A 199 0.85 -15.01 -9.64
CA ASP A 199 2.04 -14.28 -9.18
C ASP A 199 1.70 -12.89 -8.63
N SER A 200 2.51 -12.43 -7.69
CA SER A 200 2.41 -11.08 -7.12
C SER A 200 3.35 -10.09 -7.81
N ALA A 201 2.96 -8.81 -7.84
CA ALA A 201 3.75 -7.75 -8.47
C ALA A 201 3.47 -6.37 -7.87
N GLY A 202 4.47 -5.47 -7.93
CA GLY A 202 4.34 -4.10 -7.45
C GLY A 202 4.07 -4.01 -5.94
N LEU A 203 4.58 -4.97 -5.16
CA LEU A 203 4.23 -5.11 -3.75
C LEU A 203 4.91 -4.08 -2.83
N VAL A 204 6.04 -3.53 -3.24
CA VAL A 204 6.75 -2.49 -2.47
C VAL A 204 6.26 -1.11 -2.87
N SER A 205 6.35 -0.79 -4.16
CA SER A 205 5.88 0.48 -4.72
C SER A 205 5.45 0.33 -6.17
N VAL A 206 4.65 1.26 -6.67
CA VAL A 206 4.35 1.41 -8.10
C VAL A 206 4.60 2.84 -8.56
N GLU A 207 4.89 3.00 -9.85
CA GLU A 207 5.01 4.32 -10.45
C GLU A 207 3.69 5.08 -10.37
N ALA A 208 3.80 6.35 -9.97
CA ALA A 208 2.71 7.29 -10.00
C ALA A 208 2.81 8.10 -11.29
N ILE A 209 1.83 7.95 -12.18
CA ILE A 209 1.71 8.87 -13.31
C ILE A 209 1.08 10.15 -12.77
N GLU A 210 1.79 11.27 -12.89
CA GLU A 210 1.17 12.58 -12.67
C GLU A 210 0.14 12.81 -13.76
N ASN A 211 -1.13 12.93 -13.38
CA ASN A 211 -2.15 13.29 -14.34
C ASN A 211 -2.05 14.80 -14.64
N ARG A 212 -1.12 15.16 -15.54
CA ARG A 212 -0.82 16.55 -15.96
C ARG A 212 -2.04 17.34 -16.47
N TRP A 213 -3.16 16.68 -16.73
CA TRP A 213 -4.41 17.28 -17.18
C TRP A 213 -5.25 17.94 -16.07
N LEU A 214 -4.86 17.82 -14.79
CA LEU A 214 -5.59 18.44 -13.67
C LEU A 214 -4.96 19.74 -13.14
N ASN A 215 -3.78 20.12 -13.64
CA ASN A 215 -3.18 21.44 -13.36
C ASN A 215 -3.75 22.57 -14.23
N ASP A 216 -4.61 22.26 -15.21
CA ASP A 216 -5.38 23.24 -15.97
C ASP A 216 -6.64 23.66 -15.19
N THR A 217 -6.45 24.33 -14.05
CA THR A 217 -7.49 25.22 -13.48
C THR A 217 -7.36 26.66 -14.03
N GLY A 218 -6.81 26.80 -15.24
CA GLY A 218 -6.51 28.07 -15.89
C GLY A 218 -7.30 28.34 -17.18
N ALA A 219 -8.60 28.02 -17.26
CA ALA A 219 -9.44 28.49 -18.37
C ALA A 219 -10.94 28.47 -18.03
N SER A 220 -11.37 29.32 -17.11
CA SER A 220 -12.77 29.78 -17.05
C SER A 220 -12.85 31.19 -16.46
N GLN A 221 -12.26 32.14 -17.16
CA GLN A 221 -12.75 33.52 -17.19
C GLN A 221 -12.68 34.00 -18.64
N GLN A 222 -13.83 33.98 -19.31
CA GLN A 222 -14.34 34.96 -20.27
C GLN A 222 -15.36 34.29 -21.19
N LEU A 223 -16.63 34.54 -20.89
CA LEU A 223 -17.66 35.02 -21.84
C LEU A 223 -18.80 35.62 -21.04
#